data_AF-A0A1X6NB53-F1
#
_entry.id   AF-A0A1X6NB53-F1
#
_cell.length_a   1.000
_cell.length_b   1.000
_cell.length_c   1.000
_cell.angle_alpha   90.00
_cell.angle_beta   90.00
_cell.angle_gamma   90.00
#
_symmetry.space_group_name_H-M   'P 1'
#
loop_
_entity.id
_entity.type
_entity.pdbx_description
1 polymer ?
#
loop_
_entity_poly.entity_id
_entity_poly.type
_entity_poly.pdbx_seq_one_letter_code
_entity_poly.pdbx_strand_id
1 'polypeptide(L)'
;MPGTPEAKTVFLRAPQFAVVGASKDQTKYGTKVLQWYLARDKTVTPVHPKEDELEGVKAVRALADLPDPSHTSVSIITNPKITLGLLEQAKALDIPSVWLQPGAEDETVIQFIKENGLEDRAIYGGPCVLVEGDGILKSVL
;
A
#
# COMPACT_ATOMS: atom_id res chain seq x y z
N MET A 1 -13.49 -11.55 1.07
CA MET A 1 -13.74 -11.10 -0.31
C MET A 1 -12.69 -10.03 -0.61
N PRO A 2 -11.87 -10.18 -1.65
CA PRO A 2 -10.82 -9.21 -1.91
C PRO A 2 -11.42 -7.86 -2.32
N GLY A 3 -11.04 -6.82 -1.59
CA GLY A 3 -11.38 -5.43 -1.90
C GLY A 3 -12.83 -5.02 -1.72
N THR A 4 -13.52 -5.54 -0.69
CA THR A 4 -14.83 -5.00 -0.29
C THR A 4 -14.72 -3.52 0.13
N PRO A 5 -15.83 -2.76 0.06
CA PRO A 5 -15.89 -1.40 0.60
C PRO A 5 -15.44 -1.32 2.08
N GLU A 6 -15.76 -2.33 2.88
CA GLU A 6 -15.37 -2.41 4.30
C GLU A 6 -13.85 -2.57 4.44
N ALA A 7 -13.22 -3.47 3.68
CA ALA A 7 -11.77 -3.65 3.73
C ALA A 7 -11.02 -2.37 3.34
N LYS A 8 -11.49 -1.68 2.29
CA LYS A 8 -10.93 -0.39 1.84
C LYS A 8 -11.13 0.73 2.86
N THR A 9 -12.28 0.72 3.55
CA THR A 9 -12.57 1.63 4.66
C THR A 9 -11.63 1.40 5.84
N VAL A 10 -11.45 0.14 6.26
CA VAL A 10 -10.51 -0.24 7.32
C VAL A 10 -9.09 0.18 6.95
N PHE A 11 -8.66 -0.07 5.70
CA PHE A 11 -7.36 0.33 5.21
C PHE A 11 -7.12 1.84 5.37
N LEU A 12 -8.07 2.68 4.94
CA LEU A 12 -7.94 4.15 4.97
C LEU A 12 -8.19 4.78 6.37
N ARG A 13 -8.58 3.97 7.36
CA ARG A 13 -8.67 4.37 8.78
C ARG A 13 -7.35 4.21 9.54
N ALA A 14 -6.32 3.59 8.94
CA ALA A 14 -5.02 3.49 9.60
C ALA A 14 -4.44 4.87 9.91
N PRO A 15 -3.72 5.01 11.05
CA PRO A 15 -3.10 6.28 11.42
C PRO A 15 -1.90 6.62 10.52
N GLN A 16 -1.24 5.62 9.95
CA GLN A 16 -0.07 5.77 9.10
C GLN A 16 -0.22 4.98 7.80
N PHE A 17 0.44 5.46 6.76
CA PHE A 17 0.48 4.83 5.45
C PHE A 17 1.91 4.64 4.97
N ALA A 18 2.13 3.65 4.13
CA ALA A 18 3.34 3.51 3.36
C ALA A 18 3.04 3.31 1.87
N VAL A 19 3.94 3.80 1.02
CA VAL A 19 3.85 3.63 -0.43
C VAL A 19 5.10 2.94 -0.93
N VAL A 20 4.93 1.75 -1.51
CA VAL A 20 5.99 0.99 -2.18
C VAL A 20 5.81 1.11 -3.69
N GLY A 21 6.87 1.51 -4.40
CA GLY A 21 6.85 1.69 -5.86
C GLY A 21 6.79 3.15 -6.34
N ALA A 22 6.84 4.13 -5.43
CA ALA A 22 7.10 5.52 -5.79
C ALA A 22 8.54 5.71 -6.28
N SER A 23 8.78 6.68 -7.16
CA SER A 23 10.12 7.05 -7.64
C SER A 23 10.20 8.55 -7.94
N LYS A 24 11.36 9.07 -8.35
CA LYS A 24 11.52 10.49 -8.77
C LYS A 24 10.74 10.87 -10.04
N ASP A 25 10.14 9.89 -10.70
CA ASP A 25 9.37 10.09 -11.92
C ASP A 25 7.90 10.29 -11.55
N GLN A 26 7.45 11.55 -11.61
CA GLN A 26 6.09 11.94 -11.25
C GLN A 26 5.03 11.46 -12.25
N THR A 27 5.43 10.97 -13.42
CA THR A 27 4.49 10.41 -14.40
C THR A 27 3.99 9.02 -13.97
N LYS A 28 4.76 8.31 -13.14
CA LYS A 28 4.47 6.94 -12.69
C LYS A 28 3.39 6.90 -11.60
N TYR A 29 2.61 5.83 -11.62
CA TYR A 29 1.50 5.65 -10.69
C TYR A 29 1.92 5.57 -9.23
N GLY A 30 3.06 4.96 -8.89
CA GLY A 30 3.53 4.91 -7.51
C GLY A 30 3.76 6.32 -6.93
N THR A 31 4.33 7.23 -7.72
CA THR A 31 4.54 8.62 -7.31
C THR A 31 3.23 9.39 -7.23
N LYS A 32 2.31 9.17 -8.18
CA LYS A 32 0.96 9.76 -8.11
C LYS A 32 0.19 9.29 -6.87
N VAL A 33 0.32 8.03 -6.48
CA VAL A 33 -0.27 7.49 -5.24
C VAL A 33 0.37 8.14 -4.01
N LEU A 34 1.70 8.32 -3.97
CA LEU A 34 2.34 9.05 -2.89
C LEU A 34 1.80 10.49 -2.78
N GLN A 35 1.76 11.22 -3.90
CA GLN A 35 1.19 12.57 -3.96
C GLN A 35 -0.28 12.63 -3.52
N TRP A 36 -1.06 11.58 -3.81
CA TRP A 36 -2.45 11.49 -3.38
C TRP A 36 -2.59 11.48 -1.85
N TYR A 37 -1.73 10.73 -1.13
CA TYR A 37 -1.72 10.76 0.34
C TYR A 37 -1.28 12.11 0.88
N LEU A 38 -0.22 12.70 0.30
CA LEU A 38 0.30 14.01 0.72
C LEU A 38 -0.73 15.13 0.54
N ALA A 39 -1.45 15.15 -0.58
CA ALA A 39 -2.49 16.14 -0.85
C ALA A 39 -3.72 16.03 0.08
N ARG A 40 -3.78 15.00 0.92
CA ARG A 40 -4.85 14.73 1.90
C ARG A 40 -4.36 14.78 3.34
N ASP A 41 -3.17 15.34 3.54
CA ASP A 41 -2.51 15.46 4.85
C ASP A 41 -2.42 14.12 5.60
N LYS A 42 -2.31 13.01 4.85
CA LYS A 42 -2.12 11.68 5.43
C LYS A 42 -0.65 11.48 5.77
N THR A 43 -0.39 10.92 6.95
CA THR A 43 0.98 10.52 7.34
C THR A 43 1.42 9.35 6.47
N VAL A 44 2.32 9.60 5.53
CA VAL A 44 2.76 8.60 4.56
C VAL A 44 4.28 8.52 4.49
N THR A 45 4.82 7.30 4.48
CA THR A 45 6.27 7.03 4.33
C THR A 45 6.55 6.29 3.02
N PRO A 46 7.37 6.84 2.09
CA PRO A 46 7.82 6.09 0.93
C PRO A 46 8.78 4.97 1.35
N VAL A 47 8.64 3.79 0.74
CA VAL A 47 9.58 2.68 0.91
C VAL A 47 10.31 2.47 -0.40
N HIS A 48 11.61 2.73 -0.42
CA HIS A 48 12.42 2.70 -1.64
C HIS A 48 13.83 2.15 -1.39
N PRO A 49 14.32 1.20 -2.21
CA PRO A 49 15.60 0.54 -1.97
C PRO A 49 16.82 1.46 -2.15
N LYS A 50 16.67 2.60 -2.83
CA LYS A 50 17.81 3.45 -3.23
C LYS A 50 17.69 4.94 -2.89
N GLU A 51 16.48 5.47 -2.87
CA GLU A 51 16.27 6.93 -2.73
C GLU A 51 16.06 7.22 -1.25
N ASP A 52 16.70 8.27 -0.72
CA ASP A 52 16.55 8.68 0.69
C ASP A 52 15.34 9.59 0.89
N GLU A 53 14.83 10.19 -0.19
CA GLU A 53 13.72 11.14 -0.16
C GLU A 53 12.93 11.06 -1.48
N LEU A 54 11.60 11.13 -1.38
CA LEU A 54 10.67 11.23 -2.51
C LEU A 54 9.57 12.23 -2.16
N GLU A 55 9.27 13.15 -3.08
CA GLU A 55 8.25 14.20 -2.90
C GLU A 55 8.43 14.99 -1.58
N GLY A 56 9.68 15.24 -1.18
CA GLY A 56 10.01 15.95 0.07
C GLY A 56 9.84 15.13 1.35
N VAL A 57 9.55 13.83 1.24
CA VAL A 57 9.37 12.91 2.37
C VAL A 57 10.52 11.92 2.44
N LYS A 58 11.10 11.79 3.64
CA LYS A 58 12.15 10.80 3.90
C LYS A 58 11.64 9.39 3.63
N ALA A 59 12.36 8.67 2.79
CA ALA A 59 12.08 7.28 2.46
C ALA A 59 12.83 6.32 3.40
N VAL A 60 12.26 5.14 3.60
CA VAL A 60 12.91 4.02 4.31
C VAL A 60 13.25 2.88 3.34
N ARG A 61 14.14 1.96 3.72
CA ARG A 61 14.67 0.93 2.82
C ARG A 61 13.76 -0.30 2.72
N ALA A 62 13.16 -0.69 3.84
CA ALA A 62 12.27 -1.83 3.93
C ALA A 62 11.03 -1.52 4.78
N LEU A 63 10.04 -2.42 4.71
CA LEU A 63 8.84 -2.31 5.57
C LEU A 63 9.21 -2.39 7.06
N ALA A 64 10.27 -3.12 7.41
CA ALA A 64 10.76 -3.25 8.78
C ALA A 64 11.34 -1.95 9.36
N ASP A 65 11.70 -0.99 8.49
CA ASP A 65 12.23 0.31 8.89
C ASP A 65 11.13 1.36 9.11
N LEU A 66 9.85 1.00 8.88
CA LEU A 66 8.74 1.86 9.21
C LEU A 66 8.71 2.10 10.73
N PRO A 67 8.36 3.31 11.19
CA PRO A 67 8.38 3.63 12.62
C PRO A 67 7.36 2.83 13.44
N ASP A 68 6.23 2.43 12.82
CA ASP A 68 5.19 1.62 13.45
C ASP A 68 4.50 0.72 12.40
N PRO A 69 5.11 -0.40 11.99
CA PRO A 69 4.56 -1.28 10.97
C PRO A 69 3.15 -1.81 11.32
N SER A 70 2.91 -2.12 12.60
CA SER A 70 1.62 -2.65 13.10
C SER A 70 0.44 -1.69 12.99
N HIS A 71 0.69 -0.39 12.83
CA HIS A 71 -0.34 0.62 12.60
C HIS A 71 -0.21 1.31 11.24
N THR A 72 0.54 0.72 10.31
CA THR A 72 0.77 1.29 8.97
C THR A 72 0.10 0.46 7.88
N SER A 73 -0.85 1.05 7.14
CA SER A 73 -1.43 0.44 5.94
C SER A 73 -0.55 0.69 4.71
N VAL A 74 -0.35 -0.32 3.85
CA VAL A 74 0.63 -0.23 2.75
C VAL A 74 -0.02 -0.26 1.37
N SER A 75 0.21 0.76 0.55
CA SER A 75 -0.10 0.73 -0.88
C SER A 75 1.09 0.15 -1.66
N ILE A 76 0.84 -0.87 -2.47
CA ILE A 76 1.88 -1.57 -3.25
C ILE A 76 1.62 -1.35 -4.75
N ILE A 77 2.60 -0.76 -5.43
CA ILE A 77 2.58 -0.42 -6.87
C ILE A 77 3.82 -1.00 -7.57
N THR A 78 4.23 -2.19 -7.15
CA THR A 78 5.38 -2.93 -7.71
C THR A 78 4.91 -4.06 -8.62
N ASN A 79 5.78 -4.64 -9.43
CA ASN A 79 5.42 -5.85 -10.18
C ASN A 79 5.15 -7.05 -9.23
N PRO A 80 4.42 -8.09 -9.69
CA PRO A 80 4.02 -9.22 -8.84
C PRO A 80 5.18 -9.95 -8.14
N LYS A 81 6.33 -10.09 -8.79
CA LYS A 81 7.52 -10.73 -8.19
C LYS A 81 8.00 -10.00 -6.94
N ILE A 82 8.01 -8.66 -6.98
CA ILE A 82 8.37 -7.86 -5.81
C ILE A 82 7.23 -7.87 -4.78
N THR A 83 5.97 -7.81 -5.24
CA THR A 83 4.80 -7.85 -4.36
C THR A 83 4.78 -9.09 -3.46
N LEU A 84 5.14 -10.28 -3.96
CA LEU A 84 5.23 -11.50 -3.15
C LEU A 84 6.13 -11.33 -1.92
N GLY A 85 7.36 -10.83 -2.12
CA GLY A 85 8.29 -10.59 -1.01
C GLY A 85 7.81 -9.49 -0.04
N LEU A 86 7.01 -8.53 -0.52
CA LEU A 86 6.38 -7.53 0.34
C LEU A 86 5.23 -8.12 1.16
N LEU A 87 4.47 -9.08 0.62
CA LEU A 87 3.42 -9.78 1.36
C LEU A 87 4.01 -10.67 2.47
N GLU A 88 5.14 -11.34 2.20
CA GLU A 88 5.89 -12.08 3.23
C GLU A 88 6.32 -11.16 4.38
N GLN A 89 6.91 -10.01 4.04
CA GLN A 89 7.28 -8.99 5.04
C GLN A 89 6.08 -8.44 5.79
N ALA A 90 4.99 -8.11 5.09
CA ALA A 90 3.77 -7.58 5.70
C ALA A 90 3.19 -8.58 6.71
N LYS A 91 3.18 -9.87 6.39
CA LYS A 91 2.80 -10.94 7.31
C LYS A 91 3.72 -11.01 8.52
N ALA A 92 5.04 -10.97 8.31
CA ALA A 92 6.02 -11.08 9.39
C ALA A 92 6.04 -9.87 10.35
N LEU A 93 5.65 -8.69 9.85
CA LEU A 93 5.64 -7.43 10.60
C LEU A 93 4.25 -7.07 11.16
N ASP A 94 3.28 -7.97 11.04
CA ASP A 94 1.89 -7.75 11.44
C ASP A 94 1.25 -6.49 10.84
N ILE A 95 1.60 -6.17 9.59
CA ILE A 95 1.03 -5.03 8.86
C ILE A 95 -0.49 -5.22 8.72
N PRO A 96 -1.31 -4.28 9.22
CA PRO A 96 -2.76 -4.45 9.36
C PRO A 96 -3.46 -4.68 8.04
N SER A 97 -3.05 -3.96 6.99
CA SER A 97 -3.65 -4.12 5.67
C SER A 97 -2.72 -3.66 4.54
N VAL A 98 -2.88 -4.29 3.38
CA VAL A 98 -2.15 -3.99 2.16
C VAL A 98 -3.13 -3.78 1.01
N TRP A 99 -2.87 -2.80 0.15
CA TRP A 99 -3.66 -2.55 -1.05
C TRP A 99 -2.77 -2.64 -2.28
N LEU A 100 -2.94 -3.74 -3.01
CA LEU A 100 -2.31 -3.99 -4.29
C LEU A 100 -3.00 -3.12 -5.33
N GLN A 101 -2.29 -2.12 -5.84
CA GLN A 101 -2.80 -1.30 -6.92
C GLN A 101 -2.76 -2.10 -8.22
N PRO A 102 -3.60 -1.77 -9.22
CA PRO A 102 -3.74 -2.56 -10.43
C PRO A 102 -2.40 -2.91 -11.09
N GLY A 103 -2.16 -4.21 -11.29
CA GLY A 103 -0.94 -4.74 -11.90
C GLY A 103 0.16 -5.10 -10.89
N ALA A 104 -0.11 -4.95 -9.58
CA ALA A 104 0.76 -5.45 -8.53
C ALA A 104 0.48 -6.92 -8.16
N GLU A 105 -0.64 -7.46 -8.63
CA GLU A 105 -1.07 -8.84 -8.47
C GLU A 105 -1.00 -9.64 -9.77
N ASP A 106 -0.77 -10.94 -9.62
CA ASP A 106 -1.01 -11.99 -10.62
C ASP A 106 -1.59 -13.23 -9.91
N GLU A 107 -1.78 -14.33 -10.63
CA GLU A 107 -2.29 -15.58 -10.05
C GLU A 107 -1.42 -16.10 -8.89
N THR A 108 -0.09 -15.91 -8.96
CA THR A 108 0.84 -16.36 -7.92
C THR A 108 0.68 -15.54 -6.64
N VAL A 109 0.56 -14.21 -6.79
CA VAL A 109 0.28 -13.29 -5.67
C VAL A 109 -1.05 -13.64 -5.01
N ILE A 110 -2.10 -13.87 -5.80
CA ILE A 110 -3.43 -14.21 -5.28
C ILE A 110 -3.39 -15.56 -4.56
N GLN A 111 -2.71 -16.55 -5.11
CA GLN A 111 -2.56 -17.86 -4.47
C GLN A 111 -1.80 -17.75 -3.15
N PHE A 112 -0.70 -16.98 -3.12
CA PHE A 112 0.04 -16.71 -1.90
C PHE A 112 -0.84 -16.10 -0.81
N ILE A 113 -1.66 -15.10 -1.16
CA ILE A 113 -2.59 -14.44 -0.21
C ILE A 113 -3.53 -15.47 0.43
N LYS A 114 -4.10 -16.37 -0.38
CA LYS A 114 -5.04 -17.41 0.08
C LYS A 114 -4.36 -18.44 0.98
N GLU A 115 -3.24 -18.99 0.53
CA GLU A 115 -2.49 -20.02 1.27
C GLU A 115 -1.94 -19.51 2.61
N ASN A 116 -1.69 -18.21 2.71
CA ASN A 116 -1.13 -17.59 3.89
C ASN A 116 -2.14 -16.93 4.82
N GLY A 117 -3.44 -17.01 4.52
CA GLY A 117 -4.51 -16.44 5.34
C GLY A 117 -4.46 -14.90 5.39
N LEU A 118 -4.13 -14.25 4.27
CA LEU A 118 -4.04 -12.78 4.17
C LEU A 118 -5.29 -12.15 3.51
N GLU A 119 -6.32 -12.94 3.22
CA GLU A 119 -7.51 -12.49 2.46
C GLU A 119 -8.34 -11.40 3.16
N ASP A 120 -8.25 -11.29 4.47
CA ASP A 120 -8.89 -10.27 5.31
C ASP A 120 -8.07 -8.97 5.38
N ARG A 121 -6.80 -9.01 5.01
CA ARG A 121 -5.85 -7.88 5.09
C ARG A 121 -5.43 -7.36 3.72
N ALA A 122 -5.58 -8.16 2.66
CA ALA A 122 -5.16 -7.81 1.30
C ALA A 122 -6.32 -7.37 0.40
N ILE A 123 -6.19 -6.17 -0.17
CA ILE A 123 -7.10 -5.59 -1.15
C ILE A 123 -6.45 -5.72 -2.53
N TYR A 124 -7.11 -6.39 -3.48
CA TYR A 124 -6.64 -6.61 -4.86
C TYR A 124 -7.82 -6.82 -5.82
N GLY A 125 -7.57 -6.82 -7.14
CA GLY A 125 -8.58 -7.10 -8.17
C GLY A 125 -9.60 -5.98 -8.39
N GLY A 126 -9.36 -4.80 -7.81
CA GLY A 126 -10.25 -3.64 -7.88
C GLY A 126 -9.52 -2.38 -8.37
N PRO A 127 -10.23 -1.25 -8.46
CA PRO A 127 -9.64 -0.01 -8.92
C PRO A 127 -8.62 0.56 -7.93
N CYS A 128 -7.81 1.48 -8.44
CA CYS A 128 -6.74 2.13 -7.70
C CYS A 128 -7.28 3.06 -6.60
N VAL A 129 -6.48 3.30 -5.56
CA VAL A 129 -6.75 4.31 -4.52
C VAL A 129 -6.95 5.71 -5.12
N LEU A 130 -6.32 6.02 -6.26
CA LEU A 130 -6.53 7.28 -6.98
C LEU A 130 -7.96 7.45 -7.49
N VAL A 131 -8.68 6.36 -7.71
CA VAL A 131 -10.05 6.35 -8.26
C VAL A 131 -11.09 6.37 -7.14
N GLU A 132 -10.93 5.49 -6.15
CA GLU A 132 -11.95 5.30 -5.10
C GLU A 132 -11.63 6.00 -3.78
N GLY A 133 -10.36 6.32 -3.51
CA GLY A 133 -9.91 6.74 -2.19
C GLY A 133 -10.65 7.96 -1.67
N ASP A 134 -10.95 8.95 -2.53
CA ASP A 134 -11.73 10.14 -2.13
C ASP A 134 -13.16 9.82 -1.76
N GLY A 135 -13.80 8.92 -2.50
CA GLY A 135 -15.15 8.46 -2.20
C GLY A 135 -15.19 7.78 -0.84
N ILE A 136 -14.22 6.89 -0.59
CA ILE A 136 -14.13 6.17 0.67
C ILE A 136 -13.86 7.12 1.84
N LEU A 137 -12.90 8.05 1.70
CA LEU A 137 -12.60 9.03 2.76
C LEU A 137 -13.83 9.87 3.14
N LYS A 138 -14.64 10.27 2.16
CA LYS A 138 -15.89 11.01 2.41
C LYS A 138 -16.95 10.18 3.11
N SER A 139 -16.96 8.86 2.90
CA SER A 139 -17.91 7.94 3.54
C SER A 139 -17.50 7.54 4.97
N VAL A 140 -16.28 7.87 5.38
CA VAL A 140 -15.73 7.55 6.72
C VAL A 140 -15.85 8.73 7.69
N LEU A 141 -16.04 9.94 7.17
CA LEU A 141 -16.35 11.16 7.93
C LEU A 141 -17.85 11.26 8.23
#